data_AF-A0A423UIU4-F1
#
_entry.id   AF-A0A423UIU4-F1
#
_cell.length_a   1.000
_cell.length_b   1.000
_cell.length_c   1.000
_cell.angle_alpha   90.00
_cell.angle_beta   90.00
_cell.angle_gamma   90.00
#
_symmetry.space_group_name_H-M   'P 1'
#
loop_
_entity.id
_entity.type
_entity.pdbx_description
1 polymer ?
#
loop_
_entity_poly.entity_id
_entity_poly.type
_entity_poly.pdbx_seq_one_letter_code
_entity_poly.pdbx_strand_id
1 'polypeptide(L)'
;MADAMVTARMSSEKKEAGNRILEQMGTNASQAVNRLYDYVIEKRELPFFDREERRHYTQEEIAEAIAWVDGLSQKRTTGRFSDMTVKEAKRERLIAKGLMQPGGDR
;
A
#
# COMPACT_ATOMS: atom_id res chain seq x y z
N MET A 1 16.65 -25.12 15.34
CA MET A 1 16.35 -24.02 14.40
C MET A 1 17.63 -23.25 14.20
N ALA A 2 17.95 -22.81 12.98
CA ALA A 2 19.17 -22.05 12.73
C ALA A 2 18.96 -20.59 13.14
N ASP A 3 19.90 -20.05 13.91
CA ASP A 3 19.85 -18.65 14.33
C ASP A 3 20.13 -17.74 13.13
N ALA A 4 19.28 -16.72 12.93
CA ALA A 4 19.43 -15.72 11.88
C ALA A 4 19.79 -14.37 12.50
N MET A 5 20.78 -13.68 11.91
CA MET A 5 21.22 -12.37 12.39
C MET A 5 20.46 -11.25 11.68
N VAL A 6 19.94 -10.30 12.46
CA VAL A 6 19.30 -9.08 11.94
C VAL A 6 20.26 -7.90 12.13
N THR A 7 20.68 -7.28 11.03
CA THR A 7 21.57 -6.11 11.03
C THR A 7 20.87 -4.88 10.45
N ALA A 8 20.86 -3.77 11.19
CA ALA A 8 20.29 -2.49 10.77
C ALA A 8 21.31 -1.35 10.92
N ARG A 9 21.27 -0.37 10.00
CA ARG A 9 22.10 0.85 10.08
C ARG A 9 21.34 1.97 10.80
N MET A 10 22.03 2.68 11.69
CA MET A 10 21.53 3.87 12.38
C MET A 10 22.71 4.74 12.86
N SER A 11 22.44 5.97 13.29
CA SER A 11 23.46 6.83 13.92
C SER A 11 23.93 6.23 15.25
N SER A 12 25.18 6.52 15.62
CA SER A 12 25.76 6.12 16.91
C SER A 12 24.95 6.66 18.08
N GLU A 13 24.57 7.94 18.02
CA GLU A 13 23.74 8.61 19.02
C GLU A 13 22.41 7.89 19.26
N LYS A 14 21.72 7.49 18.18
CA LYS A 14 20.44 6.76 18.27
C LYS A 14 20.64 5.38 18.90
N LYS A 15 21.72 4.68 18.56
CA LYS A 15 22.04 3.36 19.11
C LYS A 15 22.32 3.44 20.62
N GLU A 16 23.15 4.40 21.05
CA GLU A 16 23.52 4.57 22.45
C GLU A 16 22.34 5.00 23.31
N ALA A 17 21.55 5.98 22.84
CA ALA A 17 20.34 6.41 23.53
C ALA A 17 19.32 5.26 23.64
N GLY A 18 19.12 4.52 22.55
CA GLY A 18 18.23 3.36 22.53
C GLY A 18 18.67 2.27 23.51
N ASN A 19 19.96 1.90 23.50
CA ASN A 19 20.48 0.89 24.41
C ASN A 19 20.31 1.27 25.88
N ARG A 20 20.57 2.54 26.24
CA ARG A 20 20.39 3.01 27.62
C ARG A 20 18.94 2.88 28.10
N ILE A 21 17.98 3.23 27.25
CA ILE A 21 16.55 3.13 27.59
C ILE A 21 16.13 1.65 27.69
N LEU A 22 16.58 0.82 26.76
CA LEU A 22 16.30 -0.62 26.79
C LEU A 22 16.84 -1.28 28.06
N GLU A 23 18.07 -0.94 28.46
CA GLU A 23 18.68 -1.40 29.71
C GLU A 23 17.87 -0.98 30.95
N GLN A 24 17.39 0.26 30.99
CA GLN A 24 16.51 0.74 32.08
C GLN A 24 15.19 -0.03 32.14
N MET A 25 14.69 -0.51 31.01
CA MET A 25 13.50 -1.36 30.93
C MET A 25 13.81 -2.86 31.12
N GLY A 26 15.07 -3.23 31.42
CA GLY A 26 15.48 -4.62 31.64
C GLY A 26 15.49 -5.48 30.38
N THR A 27 15.60 -4.87 29.19
CA THR A 27 15.64 -5.54 27.89
C THR A 27 16.87 -5.12 27.09
N ASN A 28 17.12 -5.79 25.98
CA ASN A 28 18.19 -5.42 25.04
C ASN A 28 17.66 -5.31 23.61
N ALA A 29 18.49 -4.80 22.71
CA ALA A 29 18.10 -4.59 21.31
C ALA A 29 17.62 -5.87 20.63
N SER A 30 18.30 -7.00 20.83
CA SER A 30 17.91 -8.28 20.22
C SER A 30 16.57 -8.78 20.73
N GLN A 31 16.31 -8.67 22.04
CA GLN A 31 15.03 -9.03 22.65
C GLN A 31 13.90 -8.14 22.16
N ALA A 32 14.12 -6.83 22.09
CA ALA A 32 13.14 -5.88 21.56
C ALA A 32 12.81 -6.17 20.08
N VAL A 33 13.82 -6.46 19.25
CA VAL A 33 13.64 -6.82 17.84
C VAL A 33 12.87 -8.14 17.70
N ASN A 34 13.21 -9.16 18.48
CA ASN A 34 12.49 -10.44 18.43
C ASN A 34 11.03 -10.30 18.85
N ARG A 35 10.75 -9.55 19.92
CA ARG A 35 9.38 -9.26 20.37
C ARG A 35 8.58 -8.48 19.32
N LEU A 36 9.24 -7.59 18.58
CA LEU A 36 8.61 -6.90 17.47
C LEU A 36 8.22 -7.88 16.34
N TYR A 37 9.10 -8.83 16.00
CA TYR A 37 8.74 -9.87 15.03
C TYR A 37 7.58 -10.73 15.51
N ASP A 38 7.57 -11.14 16.78
CA ASP A 38 6.45 -11.88 17.36
C ASP A 38 5.13 -11.11 17.21
N TYR A 39 5.14 -9.80 17.54
CA TYR A 39 3.97 -8.93 17.39
C TYR A 39 3.49 -8.86 15.94
N VAL A 40 4.39 -8.65 14.98
CA VAL A 40 4.04 -8.55 13.56
C VAL A 40 3.51 -9.87 13.03
N ILE A 41 4.07 -11.00 13.46
CA ILE A 41 3.61 -12.34 13.05
C ILE A 41 2.20 -12.60 13.60
N GLU A 42 1.96 -12.26 14.86
CA GLU A 42 0.68 -12.53 15.53
C GLU A 42 -0.42 -11.56 15.07
N LYS A 43 -0.17 -10.26 15.12
CA LYS A 43 -1.17 -9.21 14.88
C LYS A 43 -1.25 -8.78 13.41
N ARG A 44 -0.24 -9.11 12.60
CA ARG A 44 -0.11 -8.66 11.19
C ARG A 44 -0.16 -7.14 11.02
N GLU A 45 0.24 -6.41 12.05
CA GLU A 45 0.32 -4.96 12.07
C GLU A 45 1.60 -4.53 12.82
N LEU A 46 1.97 -3.27 12.67
CA LEU A 46 3.16 -2.70 13.30
C LEU A 46 2.74 -1.74 14.42
N PRO A 47 3.35 -1.82 15.61
CA PRO A 47 2.88 -1.08 16.80
C PRO A 47 3.28 0.41 16.81
N PHE A 48 4.00 0.87 15.79
CA PHE A 48 4.50 2.25 15.66
C PHE A 48 4.06 2.93 14.36
N PHE A 49 3.34 2.20 13.50
CA PHE A 49 2.48 2.87 12.55
C PHE A 49 1.18 3.09 13.30
N ASP A 50 1.04 4.25 13.93
CA ASP A 50 -0.22 4.94 13.71
C ASP A 50 -0.40 4.85 12.20
N ARG A 51 -1.48 4.20 11.75
CA ARG A 51 -2.02 4.54 10.44
C ARG A 51 -1.93 6.06 10.46
N GLU A 52 -1.11 6.68 9.61
CA GLU A 52 -1.46 8.04 9.17
C GLU A 52 -2.95 7.93 8.99
N GLU A 53 -3.71 8.55 9.90
CA GLU A 53 -5.16 8.42 9.91
C GLU A 53 -5.48 8.57 8.45
N ARG A 54 -5.99 7.51 7.81
CA ARG A 54 -6.51 7.66 6.46
C ARG A 54 -7.48 8.78 6.68
N ARG A 55 -7.12 10.02 6.28
CA ARG A 55 -7.76 11.22 6.80
C ARG A 55 -9.24 10.91 6.78
N HIS A 56 -9.88 10.91 7.93
CA HIS A 56 -11.31 10.65 7.96
C HIS A 56 -11.91 11.84 7.22
N TYR A 57 -12.12 11.66 5.92
CA TYR A 57 -12.60 12.73 5.07
C TYR A 57 -13.95 13.15 5.63
N THR A 58 -14.12 14.44 5.86
CA THR A 58 -15.40 14.93 6.34
C THR A 58 -16.46 14.66 5.29
N GLN A 59 -17.73 14.64 5.70
CA GLN A 59 -18.83 14.49 4.76
C GLN A 59 -18.83 15.61 3.70
N GLU A 60 -18.28 16.78 4.05
CA GLU A 60 -18.10 17.94 3.18
C GLU A 60 -16.99 17.70 2.13
N GLU A 61 -15.83 17.17 2.53
CA GLU A 61 -14.74 16.82 1.59
C GLU A 61 -15.18 15.72 0.62
N ILE A 62 -15.99 14.76 1.09
CA ILE A 62 -16.58 13.72 0.23
C ILE A 62 -17.58 14.34 -0.74
N ALA A 63 -18.44 15.25 -0.27
CA ALA A 63 -19.40 15.95 -1.12
C ALA A 63 -18.73 16.83 -2.18
N GLU A 64 -17.63 17.51 -1.83
CA GLU A 64 -16.81 18.30 -2.75
C GLU A 64 -16.17 17.41 -3.83
N ALA A 65 -15.61 16.26 -3.42
CA ALA A 65 -15.05 15.30 -4.36
C ALA A 65 -16.10 14.73 -5.32
N ILE A 66 -17.31 14.43 -4.83
CA ILE A 66 -18.44 14.00 -5.67
C ILE A 66 -18.84 15.10 -6.65
N ALA A 67 -19.04 16.33 -6.16
CA ALA A 67 -19.40 17.47 -7.00
C ALA A 67 -18.34 17.76 -8.08
N TRP A 68 -17.05 17.57 -7.74
CA TRP A 68 -15.96 17.69 -8.70
C TRP A 68 -16.04 16.61 -9.79
N VAL A 69 -16.24 15.34 -9.41
CA VAL A 69 -16.40 14.23 -10.37
C VAL A 69 -17.63 14.43 -11.25
N ASP A 70 -18.75 14.84 -10.68
CA ASP A 70 -20.00 15.12 -11.41
C ASP A 70 -19.85 16.34 -12.34
N GLY A 71 -19.00 17.30 -11.97
CA GLY A 71 -18.62 18.44 -12.79
C GLY A 71 -17.66 18.10 -13.94
N LEU A 72 -17.01 16.94 -13.91
CA LEU A 72 -16.23 16.47 -15.05
C LEU A 72 -17.18 16.12 -16.18
N SER A 73 -17.11 16.90 -17.28
CA SER A 73 -17.82 16.55 -18.50
C SER A 73 -17.40 15.16 -18.95
N GLN A 74 -18.26 14.18 -18.68
CA GLN A 74 -18.08 12.83 -19.16
C GLN A 74 -18.11 12.94 -20.67
N LYS A 75 -16.93 12.84 -21.32
CA LYS A 75 -16.85 12.77 -22.76
C LYS A 75 -17.63 11.53 -23.15
N ARG A 76 -18.89 11.73 -23.56
CA ARG A 76 -19.73 10.67 -24.11
C ARG A 76 -18.89 10.02 -25.18
N THR A 77 -18.46 8.79 -24.91
CA THR A 77 -17.63 8.04 -25.83
C THR A 77 -18.57 7.50 -26.90
N THR A 78 -19.28 8.39 -27.62
CA THR A 78 -20.09 8.03 -28.78
C THR A 78 -19.13 7.61 -29.88
N GLY A 79 -18.88 6.31 -29.95
CA GLY A 79 -17.90 5.72 -30.84
C GLY A 79 -17.76 4.23 -30.54
N ARG A 80 -16.93 3.54 -31.31
CA ARG A 80 -16.74 2.06 -31.34
C ARG A 80 -16.64 1.35 -29.97
N PHE A 81 -16.28 2.06 -28.91
CA PHE A 81 -16.09 1.52 -27.56
C PHE A 81 -17.24 1.85 -26.58
N SER A 82 -18.34 2.45 -27.04
CA SER A 82 -19.50 2.85 -26.19
C SER A 82 -20.17 1.66 -25.52
N ASP A 83 -20.36 0.59 -26.28
CA ASP A 83 -21.09 -0.61 -25.84
C ASP A 83 -20.14 -1.71 -25.36
N MET A 84 -18.85 -1.40 -25.27
CA MET A 84 -17.81 -2.34 -24.87
C MET A 84 -17.43 -2.12 -23.41
N THR A 85 -17.31 -3.21 -22.66
CA THR A 85 -16.72 -3.16 -21.33
C THR A 85 -15.26 -2.74 -21.41
N VAL A 86 -14.70 -2.18 -20.33
CA VAL A 86 -13.29 -1.74 -20.25
C VAL A 86 -12.31 -2.86 -20.66
N LYS A 87 -12.67 -4.12 -20.37
CA LYS A 87 -11.89 -5.30 -20.77
C LYS A 87 -11.90 -5.53 -22.28
N GLU A 88 -13.07 -5.42 -22.91
CA GLU A 88 -13.24 -5.62 -24.35
C GLU A 88 -12.57 -4.48 -25.13
N ALA A 89 -12.75 -3.23 -24.72
CA ALA A 89 -12.08 -2.09 -25.33
C ALA A 89 -10.54 -2.21 -25.24
N LYS A 90 -10.01 -2.69 -24.10
CA LYS A 90 -8.58 -2.95 -23.93
C LYS A 90 -8.10 -4.09 -24.84
N ARG A 91 -8.87 -5.18 -24.96
CA ARG A 91 -8.56 -6.31 -25.83
C ARG A 91 -8.50 -5.86 -27.29
N GLU A 92 -9.51 -5.14 -27.77
CA GLU A 92 -9.54 -4.66 -29.15
C GLU A 92 -8.41 -3.65 -29.44
N ARG A 93 -8.08 -2.76 -28.47
CA ARG A 93 -6.93 -1.87 -28.60
C ARG A 93 -5.60 -2.63 -28.70
N LEU A 94 -5.46 -3.74 -27.99
CA LEU A 94 -4.27 -4.59 -28.06
C LEU A 94 -4.19 -5.35 -29.39
N ILE A 95 -5.32 -5.81 -29.92
CA ILE A 95 -5.43 -6.43 -31.25
C ILE A 95 -5.08 -5.41 -32.33
N ALA A 96 -5.64 -4.20 -32.28
CA ALA A 96 -5.36 -3.13 -33.24
C ALA A 96 -3.87 -2.69 -33.24
N LYS A 97 -3.18 -2.83 -32.10
CA LYS A 97 -1.74 -2.59 -31.97
C LYS A 97 -0.87 -3.79 -32.36
N GLY A 98 -1.46 -4.92 -32.78
CA GLY A 98 -0.74 -6.15 -33.13
C GLY A 98 -0.12 -6.88 -31.93
N LEU A 99 -0.50 -6.49 -30.70
CA LEU A 99 0.04 -7.05 -29.45
C LEU A 99 -0.78 -8.27 -28.96
N MET A 100 -1.86 -8.62 -29.65
CA MET A 100 -2.73 -9.75 -29.32
C MET A 100 -3.42 -10.28 -30.59
N GLN A 101 -3.54 -11.61 -30.74
CA GLN A 101 -4.25 -12.20 -31.89
C GLN A 101 -5.77 -12.23 -31.65
N PRO A 102 -6.59 -11.94 -32.67
CA PRO A 102 -8.05 -12.03 -32.56
C PRO A 102 -8.47 -13.51 -32.55
N GLY A 103 -8.67 -14.10 -31.37
CA GLY A 103 -9.23 -15.46 -31.26
C GLY A 103 -8.70 -16.36 -30.14
N GLY A 104 -8.29 -15.82 -29.00
CA GLY A 104 -7.93 -16.63 -27.83
C GLY A 104 -9.11 -16.81 -26.88
N ASP A 105 -10.05 -17.69 -27.23
CA ASP A 105 -11.01 -18.26 -26.28
C ASP A 105 -10.66 -19.76 -26.12
N ARG A 106 -10.12 -20.12 -24.96
CA ARG A 106 -10.11 -21.47 -24.41
C ARG A 106 -10.46 -21.36 -22.93
#